data_AF-A0A4S4NFD6-F1
#
_entry.id   AF-A0A4S4NFD6-F1
#
_cell.length_a   1.000
_cell.length_b   1.000
_cell.length_c   1.000
_cell.angle_alpha   90.00
_cell.angle_beta   90.00
_cell.angle_gamma   90.00
#
_symmetry.space_group_name_H-M   'P 1'
#
loop_
_entity.id
_entity.type
_entity.pdbx_description
1 polymer ?
#
loop_
_entity_poly.entity_id
_entity_poly.type
_entity_poly.pdbx_seq_one_letter_code
_entity_poly.pdbx_strand_id
1 'polypeptide(L)'
;MSTARYILHRFGVAMAYLGLSAWAIGSVIALAKMDADIFHRFGALGVAASVLFFSDRLLKIELGRQRSVERLLHEYGVELAAMRAGTEATKIPEEGYAVDFLTEERNFDRLRQEAAPFNMANVALMSVATLQWGFGDIFMTRLIEAAS
;
A
#
# COMPACT_ATOMS: atom_id res chain seq x y z
N MET A 1 8.11 -15.16 -9.87
CA MET A 1 7.71 -14.95 -8.46
C MET A 1 7.67 -16.30 -7.77
N SER A 2 8.39 -16.49 -6.65
CA SER A 2 8.33 -17.76 -5.88
C SER A 2 6.91 -17.96 -5.32
N THR A 3 6.41 -19.20 -5.36
CA THR A 3 5.08 -19.61 -4.89
C THR A 3 4.82 -19.16 -3.45
N ALA A 4 5.84 -19.16 -2.60
CA ALA A 4 5.76 -18.71 -1.21
C ALA A 4 5.43 -17.21 -1.11
N ARG A 5 6.06 -16.36 -1.94
CA ARG A 5 5.82 -14.90 -1.95
C ARG A 5 4.40 -14.56 -2.38
N TYR A 6 3.83 -15.33 -3.31
CA TYR A 6 2.45 -15.16 -3.76
C TYR A 6 1.43 -15.52 -2.67
N ILE A 7 1.66 -16.62 -1.96
CA ILE A 7 0.79 -17.06 -0.85
C ILE A 7 0.83 -16.06 0.30
N LEU A 8 2.02 -15.62 0.71
CA LEU A 8 2.21 -14.60 1.76
C LEU A 8 1.49 -13.29 1.43
N HIS A 9 1.59 -12.83 0.19
CA HIS A 9 0.89 -11.62 -0.25
C HIS A 9 -0.63 -11.79 -0.22
N ARG A 10 -1.18 -12.89 -0.77
CA ARG A 10 -2.64 -13.15 -0.71
C ARG A 10 -3.14 -13.26 0.72
N PHE A 11 -2.37 -13.90 1.60
CA PHE A 11 -2.70 -14.01 3.00
C PHE A 11 -2.71 -12.64 3.70
N GLY A 12 -1.68 -11.82 3.48
CA GLY A 12 -1.61 -10.47 4.04
C GLY A 12 -2.78 -9.59 3.63
N VAL A 13 -3.15 -9.61 2.34
CA VAL A 13 -4.31 -8.87 1.84
C VAL A 13 -5.62 -9.39 2.44
N ALA A 14 -5.81 -10.71 2.50
CA ALA A 14 -7.01 -11.30 3.10
C ALA A 14 -7.14 -10.95 4.59
N MET A 15 -6.03 -11.02 5.35
CA MET A 15 -5.98 -10.62 6.75
C MET A 15 -6.26 -9.13 6.94
N ALA A 16 -5.76 -8.27 6.04
CA ALA A 16 -6.05 -6.85 6.08
C ALA A 16 -7.56 -6.57 5.91
N TYR A 17 -8.22 -7.20 4.92
CA TYR A 17 -9.67 -7.07 4.74
C TYR A 17 -10.48 -7.62 5.92
N LEU A 18 -10.09 -8.79 6.45
CA LEU A 18 -10.74 -9.37 7.62
C LEU A 18 -10.57 -8.49 8.86
N GLY A 19 -9.36 -7.97 9.09
CA GLY A 19 -9.07 -7.06 10.21
C GLY A 19 -9.85 -5.76 10.11
N LEU A 20 -9.94 -5.17 8.90
CA LEU A 20 -10.73 -3.97 8.65
C LEU A 20 -12.23 -4.20 8.88
N SER A 21 -12.75 -5.34 8.40
CA SER A 21 -14.16 -5.71 8.59
C SER A 21 -14.47 -5.95 10.06
N ALA A 22 -13.60 -6.67 10.77
CA ALA A 22 -13.71 -6.92 12.20
C ALA A 22 -13.61 -5.63 13.01
N TRP A 23 -12.73 -4.70 12.63
CA TRP A 23 -12.63 -3.38 13.23
C TRP A 23 -13.92 -2.57 13.05
N ALA A 24 -14.44 -2.48 11.82
CA ALA A 24 -15.66 -1.72 11.53
C ALA A 24 -16.86 -2.29 12.29
N ILE A 25 -17.08 -3.61 12.20
CA ILE A 25 -18.18 -4.29 12.89
C ILE A 25 -18.03 -4.17 14.41
N GLY A 26 -16.83 -4.41 14.94
CA GLY A 26 -16.53 -4.33 16.35
C GLY A 26 -16.74 -2.93 16.93
N SER A 27 -16.33 -1.90 16.20
CA SER A 27 -16.52 -0.50 16.59
C SER A 27 -18.01 -0.14 16.66
N VAL A 28 -18.82 -0.58 15.69
CA VAL A 28 -20.28 -0.37 15.70
C VAL A 28 -20.95 -1.11 16.86
N ILE A 29 -20.56 -2.37 17.11
CA ILE A 29 -21.10 -3.15 18.24
C ILE A 29 -20.73 -2.51 19.58
N ALA A 30 -19.48 -2.05 19.73
CA ALA A 30 -19.02 -1.42 20.95
C ALA A 30 -19.74 -0.09 21.22
N LEU A 31 -19.97 0.71 20.18
CA LEU A 31 -20.81 1.92 20.24
C LEU A 31 -22.24 1.58 20.68
N ALA A 32 -22.86 0.57 20.07
CA ALA A 32 -24.23 0.17 20.40
C ALA A 32 -24.37 -0.33 21.85
N LYS A 33 -23.33 -0.95 22.40
CA LYS A 33 -23.29 -1.43 23.78
C LYS A 33 -22.79 -0.40 24.79
N MET A 34 -22.36 0.77 24.32
CA MET A 34 -21.72 1.78 25.15
C MET A 34 -20.53 1.23 25.96
N ASP A 35 -19.74 0.32 25.35
CA ASP A 35 -18.61 -0.34 26.01
C ASP A 35 -17.29 0.31 25.61
N ALA A 36 -16.73 1.10 26.53
CA ALA A 36 -15.51 1.87 26.33
C ALA A 36 -14.26 0.99 26.11
N ASP A 37 -14.11 -0.10 26.87
CA ASP A 37 -12.94 -0.98 26.78
C ASP A 37 -12.94 -1.75 25.45
N ILE A 38 -14.10 -2.26 25.04
CA ILE A 38 -14.22 -2.94 23.75
C ILE A 38 -13.97 -1.96 22.59
N PHE A 39 -14.50 -0.73 22.67
CA PHE A 39 -14.30 0.28 21.63
C PHE A 39 -12.83 0.65 21.44
N HIS A 40 -12.09 0.86 22.53
CA HIS A 40 -10.65 1.08 22.52
C HIS A 40 -9.88 -0.09 21.90
N ARG A 41 -10.15 -1.33 22.34
CA ARG A 41 -9.47 -2.53 21.83
C ARG A 41 -9.66 -2.74 20.33
N PHE A 42 -10.85 -2.44 19.81
CA PHE A 42 -11.06 -2.48 18.36
C PHE A 42 -10.24 -1.40 17.65
N GLY A 43 -9.99 -0.23 18.26
CA GLY A 43 -9.06 0.76 17.74
C GLY A 43 -7.67 0.17 17.41
N ALA A 44 -7.11 -0.63 18.33
CA ALA A 44 -5.82 -1.31 18.11
C ALA A 44 -5.85 -2.24 16.88
N LEU A 45 -6.95 -2.98 16.71
CA LEU A 45 -7.18 -3.85 15.55
C LEU A 45 -7.26 -3.03 14.25
N GLY A 46 -7.93 -1.88 14.28
CA GLY A 46 -8.01 -0.95 13.16
C GLY A 46 -6.65 -0.41 12.75
N VAL A 47 -5.79 -0.06 13.71
CA VAL A 47 -4.40 0.36 13.46
C VAL A 47 -3.61 -0.76 12.78
N ALA A 48 -3.66 -1.98 13.33
CA ALA A 48 -2.96 -3.14 12.77
C ALA A 48 -3.42 -3.45 11.33
N ALA A 49 -4.72 -3.43 11.05
CA ALA A 49 -5.27 -3.64 9.72
C ALA A 49 -4.82 -2.54 8.73
N SER A 50 -4.80 -1.29 9.17
CA SER A 50 -4.36 -0.14 8.37
C SER A 50 -2.88 -0.24 8.00
N VAL A 51 -2.03 -0.70 8.93
CA VAL A 51 -0.59 -0.92 8.67
C VAL A 51 -0.39 -2.02 7.62
N LEU A 52 -1.16 -3.12 7.70
CA LEU A 52 -1.09 -4.20 6.71
C LEU A 52 -1.49 -3.71 5.31
N PHE A 53 -2.56 -2.93 5.20
CA PHE A 53 -2.98 -2.32 3.94
C PHE A 53 -1.93 -1.37 3.36
N PHE A 54 -1.30 -0.56 4.22
CA PHE A 54 -0.27 0.37 3.80
C PHE A 54 1.01 -0.35 3.33
N SER A 55 1.43 -1.38 4.07
CA SER A 55 2.65 -2.15 3.79
C SER A 55 2.55 -2.91 2.47
N ASP A 56 1.42 -3.58 2.21
CA ASP A 56 1.17 -4.26 0.94
C ASP A 56 1.28 -3.30 -0.25
N ARG A 57 0.80 -2.07 -0.06
CA ARG A 57 0.76 -1.07 -1.11
C ARG A 57 2.11 -0.42 -1.39
N LEU A 58 2.86 -0.07 -0.36
CA LEU A 58 4.25 0.37 -0.49
C LEU A 58 5.09 -0.68 -1.21
N LEU A 59 4.91 -1.95 -0.85
CA LEU A 59 5.61 -3.05 -1.49
C LEU A 59 5.30 -3.14 -2.99
N LYS A 60 4.03 -2.97 -3.40
CA LYS A 60 3.65 -2.94 -4.82
C LYS A 60 4.31 -1.79 -5.59
N ILE A 61 4.33 -0.59 -5.01
CA ILE A 61 4.94 0.58 -5.64
C ILE A 61 6.46 0.37 -5.78
N GLU A 62 7.13 -0.09 -4.73
CA GLU A 62 8.58 -0.31 -4.76
C GLU A 62 8.96 -1.45 -5.72
N LEU A 63 8.18 -2.55 -5.75
CA LEU A 63 8.39 -3.63 -6.73
C LEU A 63 8.14 -3.16 -8.17
N GLY A 64 7.16 -2.28 -8.38
CA GLY A 64 6.95 -1.63 -9.68
C GLY A 64 8.18 -0.82 -10.09
N ARG A 65 8.70 0.00 -9.16
CA ARG A 65 9.92 0.79 -9.35
C ARG A 65 11.13 -0.07 -9.69
N GLN A 66 11.36 -1.14 -8.92
CA GLN A 66 12.47 -2.06 -9.14
C GLN A 66 12.39 -2.70 -10.53
N ARG A 67 11.21 -3.14 -10.98
CA ARG A 67 11.04 -3.75 -12.31
C ARG A 67 11.33 -2.76 -13.45
N SER A 68 10.87 -1.51 -13.35
CA SER A 68 11.17 -0.51 -14.37
C SER A 68 12.66 -0.18 -14.42
N VAL A 69 13.32 -0.07 -13.26
CA VAL A 69 14.78 0.14 -13.20
C VAL A 69 15.54 -1.07 -13.75
N GLU A 70 15.14 -2.30 -13.41
CA GLU A 70 15.73 -3.52 -13.96
C GLU A 70 15.60 -3.58 -15.48
N ARG A 71 14.44 -3.19 -16.04
CA ARG A 71 14.23 -3.13 -17.49
C ARG A 71 15.15 -2.10 -18.15
N LEU A 72 15.23 -0.88 -17.60
CA LEU A 72 16.13 0.16 -18.07
C LEU A 72 17.60 -0.30 -18.05
N LEU A 73 18.06 -0.85 -16.92
CA LEU A 73 19.43 -1.35 -16.77
C LEU A 73 19.73 -2.51 -17.72
N HIS A 74 18.76 -3.39 -17.97
CA HIS A 74 18.93 -4.48 -18.92
C HIS A 74 19.14 -3.95 -20.34
N GLU A 75 18.30 -3.01 -20.78
CA GLU A 75 18.39 -2.42 -22.12
C GLU A 75 19.69 -1.64 -22.34
N TYR A 76 20.08 -0.76 -21.40
CA TYR A 76 21.36 -0.07 -21.45
C TYR A 76 22.56 -1.02 -21.35
N GLY A 77 22.44 -2.09 -20.56
CA GLY A 77 23.48 -3.12 -20.44
C GLY A 77 23.69 -3.88 -21.75
N VAL A 78 22.60 -4.16 -22.49
CA VAL A 78 22.64 -4.76 -23.83
C VAL A 78 23.29 -3.80 -24.84
N GLU A 79 22.97 -2.50 -24.78
CA GLU A 79 23.61 -1.45 -25.60
C GLU A 79 25.12 -1.41 -25.41
N LEU A 80 25.56 -1.34 -24.15
CA LEU A 80 26.96 -1.25 -23.78
C LEU A 80 27.74 -2.51 -24.20
N ALA A 81 27.11 -3.68 -24.08
CA ALA A 81 27.69 -4.94 -24.55
C ALA A 81 27.83 -4.97 -26.08
N ALA A 82 26.83 -4.51 -26.82
CA ALA A 82 26.85 -4.44 -28.28
C ALA A 82 27.91 -3.46 -28.80
N MET A 83 28.05 -2.29 -28.17
CA MET A 83 29.11 -1.32 -28.49
C MET A 83 30.51 -1.88 -28.18
N ARG A 84 30.67 -2.58 -27.04
CA ARG A 84 31.96 -3.18 -26.65
C ARG A 84 32.36 -4.34 -27.55
N ALA A 85 31.41 -5.01 -28.20
CA ALA A 85 31.63 -6.04 -29.21
C ALA A 85 32.04 -5.48 -30.58
N GLY A 86 32.16 -4.15 -30.74
CA GLY A 86 32.58 -3.50 -31.98
C GLY A 86 31.46 -3.35 -33.02
N THR A 87 30.21 -3.48 -32.60
CA THR A 87 29.05 -3.23 -33.46
C THR A 87 28.91 -1.73 -33.69
N GLU A 88 28.85 -1.28 -34.94
CA GLU A 88 28.56 0.13 -35.27
C GLU A 88 27.19 0.51 -34.69
N ALA A 89 27.11 1.67 -34.02
CA ALA A 89 25.90 2.15 -33.34
C ALA A 89 24.66 2.19 -34.24
N THR A 90 24.85 2.35 -35.55
CA THR A 90 23.80 2.35 -36.59
C THR A 90 23.21 0.98 -36.90
N LYS A 91 23.83 -0.12 -36.46
CA LYS A 91 23.33 -1.50 -36.64
C LYS A 91 22.66 -2.07 -35.39
N ILE A 92 22.67 -1.31 -34.29
CA ILE A 92 21.95 -1.66 -33.07
C ILE A 92 20.46 -1.45 -33.39
N PRO A 93 19.62 -2.50 -33.35
CA PRO A 93 18.23 -2.41 -33.79
C PRO A 93 17.43 -1.47 -32.88
N GLU A 94 16.96 -0.33 -33.39
CA GLU A 94 16.15 0.66 -32.65
C GLU A 94 14.86 0.06 -32.04
N GLU A 95 14.36 -1.04 -32.61
CA GLU A 95 13.10 -1.70 -32.23
C GLU A 95 13.11 -2.33 -30.82
N GLY A 96 14.21 -2.25 -30.07
CA GLY A 96 14.32 -2.64 -28.66
C GLY A 96 14.74 -1.52 -27.69
N TYR A 97 15.00 -0.30 -28.19
CA TYR A 97 15.57 0.82 -27.42
C TYR A 97 14.56 1.94 -27.15
N ALA A 98 13.29 1.59 -27.02
CA ALA A 98 12.18 2.54 -26.90
C ALA A 98 11.60 2.60 -25.48
N VAL A 99 12.35 2.22 -24.43
CA VAL A 99 11.95 2.64 -23.08
C VAL A 99 12.44 4.06 -22.89
N ASP A 100 11.65 4.98 -23.45
CA ASP A 100 11.78 6.39 -23.17
C ASP A 100 11.61 6.60 -21.66
N PHE A 101 12.68 6.99 -20.97
CA PHE A 101 12.69 7.27 -19.55
C PHE A 101 11.52 8.19 -19.17
N LEU A 102 11.19 9.17 -20.03
CA LEU A 102 10.07 10.08 -19.83
C LEU A 102 8.71 9.37 -19.89
N THR A 103 8.60 8.31 -20.68
CA THR A 103 7.38 7.48 -20.78
C THR A 103 7.22 6.57 -19.57
N GLU A 104 8.30 5.97 -19.05
CA GLU A 104 8.27 5.26 -17.76
C GLU A 104 8.00 6.21 -16.59
N GLU A 105 8.62 7.38 -16.56
CA GLU A 105 8.37 8.40 -15.53
C GLU A 105 6.92 8.89 -15.54
N ARG A 106 6.32 9.10 -16.73
CA ARG A 106 4.89 9.38 -16.89
C ARG A 106 4.00 8.24 -16.39
N ASN A 107 4.39 6.98 -16.62
CA ASN A 107 3.66 5.83 -16.09
C ASN A 107 3.75 5.78 -14.56
N PHE A 108 4.91 6.11 -13.97
CA PHE A 108 5.04 6.24 -12.50
C PHE A 108 4.20 7.37 -11.93
N ASP A 109 4.21 8.54 -12.57
CA ASP A 109 3.41 9.68 -12.13
C ASP A 109 1.92 9.38 -12.21
N ARG A 110 1.49 8.70 -13.27
CA ARG A 110 0.11 8.20 -13.38
C ARG A 110 -0.23 7.21 -12.26
N LEU A 111 0.64 6.23 -12.00
CA LEU A 111 0.44 5.28 -10.89
C LEU A 111 0.39 5.98 -9.52
N ARG A 112 1.21 7.02 -9.31
CA ARG A 112 1.16 7.86 -8.09
C ARG A 112 -0.13 8.65 -7.97
N GLN A 113 -0.60 9.26 -9.06
CA GLN A 113 -1.86 10.01 -9.09
C GLN A 113 -3.06 9.10 -8.83
N GLU A 114 -3.13 7.95 -9.49
CA GLU A 114 -4.14 6.93 -9.22
C GLU A 114 -4.04 6.40 -7.78
N ALA A 115 -2.85 6.42 -7.19
CA ALA A 115 -2.64 5.99 -5.82
C ALA A 115 -3.01 7.02 -4.74
N ALA A 116 -3.00 8.32 -5.07
CA ALA A 116 -3.25 9.41 -4.13
C ALA A 116 -4.58 9.31 -3.34
N PRO A 117 -5.76 9.09 -3.96
CA PRO A 117 -7.03 9.06 -3.21
C PRO A 117 -7.08 7.93 -2.19
N PHE A 118 -6.59 6.76 -2.57
CA PHE A 118 -6.48 5.61 -1.68
C PHE A 118 -5.43 5.83 -0.57
N ASN A 119 -4.36 6.61 -0.84
CA ASN A 119 -3.38 6.93 0.20
C ASN A 119 -4.00 7.88 1.22
N MET A 120 -4.77 8.87 0.76
CA MET A 120 -5.56 9.75 1.62
C MET A 120 -6.58 8.94 2.45
N ALA A 121 -7.27 7.99 1.84
CA ALA A 121 -8.19 7.08 2.54
C ALA A 121 -7.47 6.25 3.61
N ASN A 122 -6.29 5.70 3.32
CA ASN A 122 -5.48 4.96 4.29
C ASN A 122 -5.00 5.86 5.44
N VAL A 123 -4.57 7.09 5.17
CA VAL A 123 -4.19 8.06 6.21
C VAL A 123 -5.40 8.38 7.08
N ALA A 124 -6.55 8.67 6.49
CA ALA A 124 -7.78 8.94 7.24
C ALA A 124 -8.18 7.74 8.11
N LEU A 125 -8.16 6.54 7.55
CA LEU A 125 -8.45 5.29 8.27
C LEU A 125 -7.49 5.09 9.45
N MET A 126 -6.18 5.25 9.22
CA MET A 126 -5.16 5.13 10.25
C MET A 126 -5.36 6.17 11.36
N SER A 127 -5.66 7.42 10.99
CA SER A 127 -5.94 8.49 11.95
C SER A 127 -7.17 8.18 12.80
N VAL A 128 -8.26 7.74 12.20
CA VAL A 128 -9.49 7.37 12.93
C VAL A 128 -9.21 6.19 13.87
N ALA A 129 -8.57 5.14 13.38
CA ALA A 129 -8.25 3.97 14.20
C ALA A 129 -7.28 4.32 15.36
N THR A 130 -6.33 5.21 15.12
CA THR A 130 -5.38 5.68 16.14
C THR A 130 -6.08 6.55 17.18
N LEU A 131 -7.01 7.42 16.78
CA LEU A 131 -7.82 8.20 17.72
C LEU A 131 -8.73 7.30 18.55
N GLN A 132 -9.37 6.32 17.91
CA GLN A 132 -10.16 5.32 18.61
C GLN A 132 -9.31 4.49 19.58
N TRP A 133 -8.07 4.16 19.20
CA TRP A 133 -7.17 3.43 20.07
C TRP A 133 -6.65 4.30 21.22
N GLY A 134 -6.22 5.53 20.96
CA GLY A 134 -5.63 6.39 22.00
C GLY A 134 -6.64 7.06 22.93
N PHE A 135 -7.88 7.28 22.47
CA PHE A 135 -8.87 8.09 23.16
C PHE A 135 -10.29 7.49 23.15
N GLY A 136 -10.46 6.26 22.68
CA GLY A 136 -11.79 5.63 22.57
C GLY A 136 -12.52 5.56 23.91
N ASP A 137 -11.78 5.31 24.98
CA ASP A 137 -12.24 5.17 26.35
C ASP A 137 -12.87 6.49 26.83
N ILE A 138 -12.15 7.59 26.61
CA ILE A 138 -12.54 8.95 27.00
C ILE A 138 -13.73 9.40 26.16
N PHE A 139 -13.69 9.16 24.85
CA PHE A 139 -14.78 9.49 23.93
C PHE A 139 -16.08 8.80 24.35
N MET A 140 -16.03 7.48 24.60
CA MET A 140 -17.19 6.70 25.01
C MET A 140 -17.71 7.13 26.39
N THR A 141 -16.82 7.38 27.35
CA THR A 141 -17.22 7.87 28.68
C THR A 141 -17.98 9.18 28.59
N ARG A 142 -17.49 10.15 27.80
CA ARG A 142 -18.17 11.43 27.55
C ARG A 142 -19.51 11.26 26.84
N LEU A 143 -19.59 10.33 25.89
CA LEU A 143 -20.83 10.03 25.18
C LEU A 143 -21.90 9.48 26.12
N ILE A 144 -21.50 8.59 27.04
CA ILE A 144 -22.38 8.02 28.07
C ILE A 144 -22.86 9.10 29.03
N GLU A 145 -21.95 9.95 29.53
CA GLU A 145 -22.29 11.11 30.38
C GLU A 145 -23.31 12.05 29.71
N ALA A 146 -23.19 12.27 28.40
CA ALA A 146 -24.10 13.15 27.66
C ALA A 146 -25.48 12.51 27.38
N ALA A 147 -25.58 11.18 27.44
CA ALA A 147 -26.81 10.44 27.17
C ALA A 147 -27.64 10.13 28.43
N SER A 148 -27.07 10.33 29.62
CA SER A 148 -27.72 10.18 30.94
C SER A 148 -28.29 11.49 31.45
#